data_AF-A2RVB0-F1
#
_entry.id   AF-A2RVB0-F1
#
_cell.length_a   1.000
_cell.length_b   1.000
_cell.length_c   1.000
_cell.angle_alpha   90.00
_cell.angle_beta   90.00
_cell.angle_gamma   90.00
#
_symmetry.space_group_name_H-M   'P 1'
#
loop_
_entity.id
_entity.type
_entity.pdbx_description
1 polymer ?
#
loop_
_entity_poly.entity_id
_entity_poly.type
_entity_poly.pdbx_seq_one_letter_code
_entity_poly.pdbx_strand_id
1 'polypeptide(L)'
;MKTEIQHQEIKIPTKKSLKLPRPRFDVSLFYLTRKFVDIIKAAPDGIVDLNDVATMLGVRKRRVYDITNVLDGINLIQKRSKNHVQWM
;
A
#
# COMPACT_ATOMS: atom_id res chain seq x y z
N MET A 1 -25.35 62.96 13.02
CA MET A 1 -24.27 62.26 13.75
C MET A 1 -24.18 60.86 13.16
N LYS A 2 -23.12 60.58 12.38
CA LYS A 2 -22.91 59.27 11.75
C LYS A 2 -22.16 58.41 12.76
N THR A 3 -22.76 57.31 13.21
CA THR A 3 -22.08 56.37 14.12
C THR A 3 -21.28 55.39 13.26
N GLU A 4 -19.97 55.51 13.30
CA GLU A 4 -19.02 54.60 12.68
C GLU A 4 -19.03 53.27 13.45
N ILE A 5 -19.47 52.20 12.79
CA ILE A 5 -19.37 50.83 13.31
C ILE A 5 -18.02 50.29 12.84
N GLN A 6 -17.09 50.06 13.77
CA GLN A 6 -15.83 49.37 13.49
C GLN A 6 -16.13 47.88 13.22
N HIS A 7 -16.03 47.46 11.97
CA HIS A 7 -16.04 46.04 11.62
C HIS A 7 -14.74 45.38 12.10
N GLN A 8 -14.80 44.63 13.20
CA GLN A 8 -13.74 43.71 13.56
C GLN A 8 -13.83 42.47 12.66
N GLU A 9 -12.83 42.29 11.81
CA GLU A 9 -12.69 41.13 10.93
C GLU A 9 -12.45 39.87 11.77
N ILE A 10 -13.36 38.91 11.71
CA ILE A 10 -13.23 37.61 12.38
C ILE A 10 -12.08 36.85 11.72
N LYS A 11 -10.90 36.82 12.34
CA LYS A 11 -9.79 35.95 11.91
C LYS A 11 -10.17 34.49 12.12
N ILE A 12 -10.67 33.85 11.07
CA ILE A 12 -10.85 32.40 11.02
C ILE A 12 -9.44 31.77 11.07
N PRO A 13 -9.10 30.93 12.05
CA PRO A 13 -7.80 30.30 12.11
C PRO A 13 -7.63 29.40 10.88
N THR A 14 -6.65 29.70 10.03
CA THR A 14 -6.27 28.86 8.89
C THR A 14 -5.94 27.46 9.40
N LYS A 15 -6.74 26.46 9.00
CA LYS A 15 -6.58 25.06 9.41
C LYS A 15 -5.16 24.57 9.08
N LYS A 16 -4.29 24.52 10.09
CA LYS A 16 -3.10 23.64 10.04
C LYS A 16 -3.63 22.23 9.83
N SER A 17 -3.24 21.57 8.74
CA SER A 17 -3.66 20.21 8.46
C SER A 17 -3.20 19.30 9.60
N LEU A 18 -4.15 18.85 10.42
CA LEU A 18 -3.90 17.79 11.38
C LEU A 18 -3.52 16.57 10.55
N LYS A 19 -2.26 16.12 10.63
CA LYS A 19 -1.82 14.85 10.06
C LYS A 19 -2.52 13.74 10.83
N LEU A 20 -3.76 13.43 10.44
CA LEU A 20 -4.50 12.29 10.97
C LEU A 20 -3.64 11.03 10.76
N PRO A 21 -3.52 10.14 11.75
CA PRO A 21 -2.79 8.88 11.59
C PRO A 21 -3.35 8.17 10.36
N ARG A 22 -2.49 7.73 9.44
CA ARG A 22 -2.95 6.99 8.27
C ARG A 22 -3.73 5.76 8.76
N PRO A 23 -4.95 5.52 8.24
CA PRO A 23 -5.71 4.35 8.62
C PRO A 23 -4.89 3.10 8.35
N ARG A 24 -4.79 2.20 9.33
CA ARG A 24 -4.03 0.93 9.29
C ARG A 24 -4.41 -0.03 8.14
N PHE A 25 -5.42 0.31 7.35
CA PHE A 25 -5.89 -0.45 6.20
C PHE A 25 -4.85 -0.56 5.08
N ASP A 26 -3.97 0.45 4.95
CA ASP A 26 -2.89 0.51 3.96
C ASP A 26 -1.83 -0.59 4.10
N VAL A 27 -1.80 -1.29 5.24
CA VAL A 27 -0.92 -2.44 5.51
C VAL A 27 -1.67 -3.76 5.69
N SER A 28 -2.97 -3.81 5.36
CA SER A 28 -3.76 -5.03 5.45
C SER A 28 -3.27 -6.09 4.45
N LEU A 29 -3.35 -7.37 4.83
CA LEU A 29 -2.93 -8.46 3.94
C LEU A 29 -3.73 -8.44 2.62
N PHE A 30 -5.03 -8.15 2.68
CA PHE A 30 -5.87 -7.99 1.49
C PHE A 30 -5.34 -6.91 0.53
N TYR A 31 -4.99 -5.73 1.05
CA TYR A 31 -4.44 -4.65 0.23
C TYR A 31 -3.11 -5.06 -0.41
N LEU A 32 -2.22 -5.68 0.37
CA LEU A 32 -0.92 -6.16 -0.10
C LEU A 32 -1.06 -7.27 -1.15
N THR A 33 -2.01 -8.21 -0.97
CA THR A 33 -2.29 -9.27 -1.95
C THR A 33 -2.75 -8.68 -3.27
N ARG A 34 -3.65 -7.69 -3.27
CA ARG A 34 -4.06 -7.02 -4.51
C ARG A 34 -2.87 -6.40 -5.25
N LYS A 35 -2.03 -5.66 -4.53
CA LYS A 35 -0.82 -5.06 -5.10
C LYS A 35 0.18 -6.10 -5.59
N PHE A 36 0.36 -7.19 -4.85
CA PHE A 36 1.22 -8.30 -5.27
C PHE A 36 0.75 -8.90 -6.60
N VAL A 37 -0.57 -9.14 -6.74
CA VAL A 37 -1.16 -9.69 -7.98
C VAL A 37 -0.97 -8.73 -9.15
N ASP A 38 -1.14 -7.43 -8.94
CA ASP A 38 -0.87 -6.42 -9.98
C ASP A 38 0.61 -6.47 -10.43
N ILE A 39 1.54 -6.59 -9.48
CA ILE A 39 2.99 -6.64 -9.76
C ILE A 39 3.35 -7.91 -10.55
N ILE A 40 2.93 -9.09 -10.09
CA ILE A 40 3.34 -10.36 -10.72
C ILE A 40 2.73 -10.54 -12.11
N LYS A 41 1.50 -10.05 -12.35
CA LYS A 41 0.87 -10.08 -13.68
C LYS A 41 1.50 -9.12 -14.68
N ALA A 42 2.09 -8.03 -14.19
CA ALA A 42 2.83 -7.08 -15.01
C ALA A 42 4.29 -7.49 -15.25
N ALA A 43 4.81 -8.48 -14.50
CA ALA A 43 6.19 -8.92 -14.61
C ALA A 43 6.42 -9.76 -15.89
N PRO A 44 7.58 -9.65 -16.53
CA PRO A 44 7.97 -10.52 -17.64
C PRO A 44 7.86 -12.00 -17.25
N ASP A 45 7.25 -12.81 -18.11
CA ASP A 45 6.99 -14.24 -17.89
C ASP A 45 6.20 -14.58 -16.60
N GLY A 46 5.61 -13.56 -15.96
CA GLY A 46 4.94 -13.69 -14.66
C GLY A 46 5.89 -14.01 -13.50
N ILE A 47 7.20 -13.76 -13.63
CA ILE A 47 8.22 -14.12 -12.64
C ILE A 47 8.60 -12.89 -11.80
N VAL A 48 8.64 -13.04 -10.47
CA VAL A 48 9.05 -11.97 -9.55
C VAL A 48 10.05 -12.44 -8.50
N ASP A 49 11.00 -11.57 -8.13
CA ASP A 49 11.86 -11.75 -6.95
C ASP A 49 11.15 -11.22 -5.69
N LEU A 50 11.10 -12.05 -4.64
CA LEU A 50 10.35 -11.76 -3.42
C LEU A 50 10.96 -10.63 -2.58
N ASN A 51 12.26 -10.34 -2.71
CA ASN A 51 12.90 -9.19 -2.05
C ASN A 51 12.50 -7.88 -2.75
N ASP A 52 12.46 -7.89 -4.07
CA ASP A 52 12.07 -6.72 -4.87
C ASP A 52 10.61 -6.36 -4.61
N VAL A 53 9.71 -7.36 -4.62
CA VAL A 53 8.31 -7.18 -4.26
C VAL A 53 8.17 -6.63 -2.84
N ALA A 54 8.93 -7.15 -1.86
CA ALA A 54 8.89 -6.64 -0.49
C ALA A 54 9.27 -5.15 -0.43
N THR A 55 10.27 -4.75 -1.21
CA THR A 55 10.72 -3.35 -1.34
C THR A 55 9.65 -2.49 -2.00
N MET A 56 9.05 -2.94 -3.11
CA MET A 56 7.98 -2.22 -3.81
C MET A 56 6.73 -2.04 -2.96
N LEU A 57 6.37 -3.05 -2.16
CA LEU A 57 5.23 -3.00 -1.25
C LEU A 57 5.54 -2.24 0.05
N GLY A 58 6.81 -1.89 0.31
CA GLY A 58 7.22 -1.22 1.54
C GLY A 58 7.02 -2.07 2.80
N VAL A 59 7.10 -3.40 2.68
CA VAL A 59 6.87 -4.33 3.78
C VAL A 59 8.05 -5.27 4.01
N ARG A 60 8.09 -5.90 5.18
CA ARG A 60 9.05 -6.96 5.46
C ARG A 60 8.74 -8.19 4.62
N LYS A 61 9.78 -8.90 4.19
CA LYS A 61 9.68 -10.15 3.38
C LYS A 61 8.74 -11.20 3.97
N ARG A 62 8.60 -11.23 5.30
CA ARG A 62 7.64 -12.11 5.98
C ARG A 62 6.20 -11.89 5.51
N ARG A 63 5.78 -10.66 5.20
CA ARG A 63 4.42 -10.37 4.68
C ARG A 63 4.22 -10.91 3.28
N VAL A 64 5.25 -10.86 2.44
CA VAL A 64 5.23 -11.48 1.12
C VAL A 64 4.99 -12.99 1.23
N TYR A 65 5.58 -13.65 2.23
CA TYR A 65 5.35 -15.08 2.46
C TYR A 65 3.90 -15.42 2.88
N ASP A 66 3.21 -14.55 3.62
CA ASP A 66 1.79 -14.78 3.91
C ASP A 66 0.97 -14.84 2.62
N ILE A 67 1.32 -14.01 1.64
CA ILE A 67 0.67 -13.98 0.33
C ILE A 67 1.05 -15.21 -0.48
N THR A 68 2.35 -15.49 -0.62
CA THR A 68 2.81 -16.59 -1.49
C THR A 68 2.39 -17.94 -0.98
N ASN A 69 2.37 -18.19 0.34
CA ASN A 69 1.97 -19.50 0.87
C ASN A 69 0.49 -19.82 0.58
N VAL A 70 -0.38 -18.80 0.61
CA VAL A 70 -1.79 -19.00 0.27
C VAL A 70 -1.91 -19.24 -1.23
N LEU A 71 -1.31 -18.40 -2.07
CA LEU A 71 -1.41 -18.52 -3.53
C LEU A 71 -0.80 -19.83 -4.06
N ASP A 72 0.31 -20.29 -3.47
CA ASP A 72 0.94 -21.57 -3.79
C ASP A 72 0.06 -22.73 -3.31
N GLY A 73 -0.52 -22.63 -2.10
CA GLY A 73 -1.45 -23.62 -1.54
C GLY A 73 -2.78 -23.78 -2.29
N ILE A 74 -3.14 -22.81 -3.15
CA ILE A 74 -4.29 -22.89 -4.09
C ILE A 74 -3.84 -22.94 -5.55
N ASN A 75 -2.55 -23.21 -5.81
CA ASN A 75 -2.00 -23.46 -7.13
C ASN A 75 -2.18 -22.30 -8.13
N LEU A 76 -2.09 -21.04 -7.68
CA LEU A 76 -2.08 -19.87 -8.58
C LEU A 76 -0.67 -19.37 -8.90
N ILE A 77 0.32 -19.75 -8.08
CA ILE A 77 1.73 -19.48 -8.32
C ILE A 77 2.55 -20.74 -8.07
N GLN A 78 3.73 -20.81 -8.66
CA GLN A 78 4.71 -21.85 -8.36
C GLN A 78 6.06 -21.25 -7.97
N LYS A 79 6.80 -21.97 -7.12
CA LYS A 79 8.21 -21.66 -6.85
C LYS A 79 9.07 -22.01 -8.07
N ARG A 80 9.85 -21.04 -8.56
CA ARG A 80 10.83 -21.28 -9.64
C ARG A 80 12.23 -21.55 -9.12
N SER A 81 12.65 -20.75 -8.14
CA SER A 81 13.97 -20.88 -7.52
C SER A 81 13.95 -20.21 -6.14
N LYS A 82 15.09 -20.14 -5.46
CA LYS A 82 15.20 -19.36 -4.22
C LYS A 82 14.83 -17.91 -4.52
N ASN A 83 13.95 -17.35 -3.71
CA ASN A 83 13.43 -15.98 -3.84
C ASN A 83 12.60 -15.69 -5.10
N HIS A 84 12.30 -16.66 -5.97
CA HIS A 84 11.54 -16.41 -7.19
C HIS A 84 10.29 -17.26 -7.27
N VAL A 85 9.18 -16.62 -7.62
CA VAL A 85 7.89 -17.28 -7.89
C VAL A 85 7.37 -16.85 -9.26
N GLN A 86 6.58 -17.71 -9.88
CA GLN A 86 5.96 -17.47 -11.18
C GLN A 86 4.44 -17.61 -11.08
N TRP A 87 3.73 -16.71 -11.77
CA TRP A 87 2.29 -16.80 -12.00
C TRP A 87 1.96 -17.96 -12.96
N MET A 88 0.96 -18.78 -12.61
CA MET A 88 0.48 -19.87 -13.47
C MET A 88 -0.53 -19.41 -14.52
#